data_AF-A0A2D9VTC2-F1
#
_entry.id   AF-A0A2D9VTC2-F1
#
_cell.length_a   1.000
_cell.length_b   1.000
_cell.length_c   1.000
_cell.angle_alpha   90.00
_cell.angle_beta   90.00
_cell.angle_gamma   90.00
#
_symmetry.space_group_name_H-M   'P 1'
#
loop_
_entity.id
_entity.type
_entity.pdbx_description
1 polymer ?
#
loop_
_entity_poly.entity_id
_entity_poly.type
_entity_poly.pdbx_seq_one_letter_code
_entity_poly.pdbx_strand_id
1 'polypeptide(L)'
;KHESGVHRVQRVPKTESQGRIHTSTATVAVLPKSEEIDIQINEDDIRTDVFHSGGAGGQNVNKVATAIRLTHNPSGIVVACQNERSQLQNKMQAMEILKSKLWDLELRKQQEEISKARKSQVGSGERSEKIRTYNYPQGRITDHRINVSIHSLSEFMDGLIDNLIEPLMKNEQAQKMLSQNTK
;
A
#
# COMPACT_ATOMS: atom_id res chain seq x y z
N LYS A 1 14.43 0.51 6.40
CA LYS A 1 14.51 -0.21 5.09
C LYS A 1 15.11 -1.61 5.24
N HIS A 2 16.31 -1.76 5.83
CA HIS A 2 17.04 -3.04 5.85
C HIS A 2 16.39 -4.19 6.65
N GLU A 3 15.35 -3.88 7.42
CA GLU A 3 14.55 -4.86 8.17
C GLU A 3 13.47 -5.55 7.34
N SER A 4 13.24 -5.13 6.08
CA SER A 4 12.18 -5.75 5.27
C SER A 4 12.54 -7.18 4.85
N GLY A 5 11.64 -8.13 5.06
CA GLY A 5 11.77 -9.51 4.61
C GLY A 5 11.22 -10.54 5.60
N VAL A 6 11.59 -11.81 5.40
CA VAL A 6 11.21 -12.92 6.28
C VAL A 6 12.25 -13.14 7.37
N HIS A 7 11.81 -13.11 8.62
CA HIS A 7 12.59 -13.35 9.83
C HIS A 7 12.23 -14.72 10.38
N ARG A 8 13.23 -15.59 10.56
CA ARG A 8 13.04 -16.94 11.11
C ARG A 8 13.49 -16.98 12.56
N VAL A 9 12.68 -17.55 13.45
CA VAL A 9 13.05 -17.75 14.86
C VAL A 9 13.09 -19.23 15.22
N GLN A 10 14.13 -19.64 15.92
CA GLN A 10 14.30 -20.97 16.49
C GLN A 10 14.35 -20.85 18.01
N ARG A 11 13.31 -21.34 18.69
CA ARG A 11 13.18 -21.27 20.17
C ARG A 11 12.28 -22.36 20.69
N VAL A 12 12.30 -22.57 22.01
CA VAL A 12 11.24 -23.30 22.71
C VAL A 12 10.07 -22.32 22.92
N PRO A 13 8.90 -22.55 22.30
CA PRO A 13 7.77 -21.64 22.47
C PRO A 13 7.11 -21.81 23.84
N LYS A 14 6.47 -20.75 24.34
CA LYS A 14 5.81 -20.76 25.66
C LYS A 14 4.68 -21.80 25.78
N THR A 15 4.10 -22.20 24.64
CA THR A 15 3.01 -23.18 24.56
C THR A 15 3.50 -24.62 24.52
N GLU A 16 4.81 -24.86 24.53
CA GLU A 16 5.41 -26.20 24.43
C GLU A 16 5.87 -26.70 25.80
N SER A 17 5.47 -27.92 26.16
CA SER A 17 5.73 -28.52 27.48
C SER A 17 6.97 -29.42 27.49
N GLN A 18 7.39 -29.97 26.34
CA GLN A 18 8.52 -30.94 26.25
C GLN A 18 9.88 -30.29 25.98
N GLY A 19 9.95 -28.95 25.90
CA GLY A 19 11.21 -28.26 25.62
C GLY A 19 11.73 -28.43 24.18
N ARG A 20 10.88 -28.86 23.23
CA ARG A 20 11.28 -28.95 21.81
C ARG A 20 11.48 -27.57 21.20
N ILE A 21 12.51 -27.47 20.37
CA ILE A 21 12.79 -26.26 19.59
C ILE A 21 11.88 -26.23 18.37
N HIS A 22 11.05 -25.21 18.27
CA HIS A 22 10.22 -24.96 17.10
C HIS A 22 10.83 -23.85 16.23
N THR A 23 10.58 -23.95 14.93
CA THR A 23 10.97 -22.92 13.95
C THR A 23 9.74 -22.19 13.45
N SER A 24 9.65 -20.90 13.73
CA SER A 24 8.59 -20.01 13.26
C SER A 24 9.16 -18.96 12.30
N THR A 25 8.30 -18.35 11.49
CA THR A 25 8.63 -17.23 10.61
C THR A 25 7.77 -16.02 10.94
N ALA A 26 8.29 -14.83 10.68
CA ALA A 26 7.59 -13.56 10.78
C ALA A 26 8.01 -12.70 9.59
N THR A 27 7.08 -11.96 8.99
CA THR A 27 7.37 -11.08 7.85
C THR A 27 7.33 -9.63 8.30
N VAL A 28 8.35 -8.85 7.91
CA VAL A 28 8.42 -7.42 8.18
C VAL A 28 8.38 -6.69 6.84
N ALA A 29 7.46 -5.74 6.69
CA ALA A 29 7.40 -4.85 5.54
C ALA A 29 7.67 -3.42 6.01
N VAL A 30 8.53 -2.71 5.30
CA VAL A 30 8.88 -1.32 5.59
C VAL A 30 8.45 -0.47 4.40
N LEU A 31 7.41 0.32 4.59
CA LEU A 31 6.84 1.20 3.57
C LEU A 31 6.94 2.65 4.05
N PRO A 32 7.20 3.61 3.16
CA PRO A 32 7.13 5.02 3.51
C PRO A 32 5.70 5.38 3.93
N LYS A 33 5.58 6.38 4.81
CA LYS A 33 4.27 6.93 5.14
C LYS A 33 3.69 7.60 3.90
N SER A 34 2.45 7.25 3.57
CA SER A 34 1.72 7.90 2.47
C SER A 34 1.08 9.20 2.94
N GLU A 35 1.01 10.18 2.03
CA GLU A 35 0.23 11.40 2.22
C GLU A 35 -1.25 11.14 1.91
N GLU A 36 -2.12 12.02 2.42
CA GLU A 36 -3.55 11.99 2.14
C GLU A 36 -3.80 12.35 0.68
N ILE A 37 -4.70 11.62 0.03
CA ILE A 37 -5.10 11.88 -1.35
C ILE A 37 -6.08 13.06 -1.35
N ASP A 38 -5.60 14.24 -1.74
CA ASP A 38 -6.47 15.37 -2.10
C ASP A 38 -6.72 15.39 -3.60
N ILE A 39 -8.00 15.38 -4.00
CA ILE A 39 -8.40 15.43 -5.40
C ILE A 39 -8.97 16.79 -5.70
N GLN A 40 -8.19 17.57 -6.44
CA GLN A 40 -8.63 18.80 -7.09
C GLN A 40 -9.14 18.44 -8.48
N ILE A 41 -10.40 18.76 -8.74
CA ILE A 41 -11.03 18.54 -10.04
C ILE A 41 -11.03 19.87 -10.78
N ASN A 42 -10.38 19.92 -11.95
CA ASN A 42 -10.49 21.06 -12.84
C ASN A 42 -11.82 20.99 -13.59
N GLU A 43 -12.56 22.10 -13.65
CA GLU A 43 -13.84 22.11 -14.37
C GLU A 43 -13.66 21.89 -15.88
N ASP A 44 -12.52 22.29 -16.44
CA ASP A 44 -12.20 22.12 -17.87
C ASP A 44 -12.08 20.64 -18.30
N ASP A 45 -11.77 19.75 -17.36
CA ASP A 45 -11.66 18.31 -17.60
C ASP A 45 -13.03 17.60 -17.57
N ILE A 46 -14.10 18.34 -17.25
CA ILE A 46 -15.44 17.80 -17.08
C ILE A 46 -16.34 18.23 -18.23
N ARG A 47 -16.73 17.26 -19.05
CA ARG A 47 -17.81 17.43 -19.99
C ARG A 47 -19.16 17.32 -19.28
N THR A 48 -19.96 18.38 -19.37
CA THR A 48 -21.33 18.43 -18.82
C THR A 48 -22.34 18.29 -19.95
N ASP A 49 -23.13 17.21 -19.95
CA ASP A 49 -24.26 17.02 -20.85
C ASP A 49 -25.57 17.16 -20.06
N VAL A 50 -26.51 17.96 -20.57
CA VAL A 50 -27.83 18.20 -19.95
C VAL A 50 -28.90 17.49 -20.77
N PHE A 51 -29.80 16.77 -20.12
CA PHE A 51 -30.84 15.99 -20.79
C PHE A 51 -32.15 15.96 -20.00
N HIS A 52 -33.21 15.44 -20.62
CA HIS A 52 -34.52 15.31 -19.97
C HIS A 52 -34.51 14.15 -18.97
N SER A 53 -35.00 14.42 -17.76
CA SER A 53 -35.07 13.42 -16.68
C SER A 53 -36.02 12.28 -17.06
N GLY A 54 -35.65 11.04 -16.73
CA GLY A 54 -36.50 9.88 -16.97
C GLY A 54 -37.43 9.61 -15.77
N GLY A 55 -38.72 9.36 -15.99
CA GLY A 55 -39.63 8.91 -14.94
C GLY A 55 -41.09 9.33 -15.13
N ALA A 56 -41.94 8.98 -14.15
CA ALA A 56 -43.35 9.37 -14.08
C ALA A 56 -43.50 10.86 -13.72
N GLY A 57 -43.12 11.72 -14.65
CA GLY A 57 -43.19 13.16 -14.51
C GLY A 57 -44.24 13.75 -15.44
N GLY A 58 -45.07 14.66 -14.91
CA GLY A 58 -46.03 15.41 -15.72
C GLY A 58 -45.36 16.32 -16.76
N GLN A 59 -46.10 17.30 -17.27
CA GLN A 59 -45.62 18.19 -18.34
C GLN A 59 -44.25 18.85 -18.10
N ASN A 60 -43.88 19.08 -16.83
CA ASN A 60 -42.60 19.68 -16.46
C ASN A 60 -41.39 18.81 -16.85
N VAL A 61 -41.47 17.49 -16.61
CA VAL A 61 -40.37 16.54 -16.91
C VAL A 61 -40.14 16.37 -18.42
N ASN A 62 -41.22 16.50 -19.22
CA ASN A 62 -41.13 16.43 -20.68
C ASN A 62 -40.64 17.72 -21.35
N LYS A 63 -40.72 18.87 -20.66
CA LYS A 63 -40.40 20.19 -21.23
C LYS A 63 -39.08 20.77 -20.72
N VAL A 64 -38.66 20.42 -19.51
CA VAL A 64 -37.49 21.02 -18.86
C VAL A 64 -36.40 19.97 -18.70
N ALA A 65 -35.24 20.22 -19.32
CA ALA A 65 -34.06 19.38 -19.18
C ALA A 65 -33.33 19.69 -17.86
N THR A 66 -33.60 18.91 -16.81
CA THR A 66 -33.02 19.10 -15.48
C THR A 66 -31.99 18.03 -15.09
N ALA A 67 -31.92 16.91 -15.82
CA ALA A 67 -30.94 15.86 -15.56
C ALA A 67 -29.56 16.25 -16.13
N ILE A 68 -28.51 15.90 -15.38
CA ILE A 68 -27.13 16.19 -15.74
C ILE A 68 -26.34 14.90 -15.80
N ARG A 69 -25.48 14.80 -16.81
CA ARG A 69 -24.42 13.82 -16.91
C ARG A 69 -23.09 14.55 -16.94
N LEU A 70 -22.20 14.17 -16.03
CA LEU A 70 -20.82 14.64 -15.99
C LEU A 70 -19.91 13.50 -16.46
N THR A 71 -18.99 13.82 -17.36
CA THR A 71 -17.95 12.91 -17.83
C THR A 71 -16.61 13.55 -17.53
N HIS A 72 -15.78 12.87 -16.75
CA HIS A 72 -14.40 13.29 -16.52
C HIS A 72 -13.52 12.71 -17.62
N ASN A 73 -13.03 13.57 -18.52
CA ASN A 73 -12.31 13.13 -19.72
C ASN A 73 -11.04 12.33 -19.41
N PRO A 74 -10.20 12.72 -18.42
CA PRO A 74 -8.96 11.99 -18.13
C PRO A 74 -9.18 10.58 -17.56
N SER A 75 -10.21 10.39 -16.72
CA SER A 75 -10.48 9.07 -16.10
C SER A 75 -11.53 8.25 -16.84
N GLY A 76 -12.30 8.86 -17.75
CA GLY A 76 -13.43 8.24 -18.42
C GLY A 76 -14.63 7.96 -17.52
N ILE A 77 -14.63 8.41 -16.26
CA ILE A 77 -15.74 8.18 -15.33
C ILE A 77 -16.93 9.04 -15.72
N VAL A 78 -18.08 8.39 -15.86
CA VAL A 78 -19.37 9.03 -16.11
C VAL A 78 -20.26 8.93 -14.88
N VAL A 79 -20.87 10.05 -14.51
CA VAL A 79 -21.85 10.16 -13.43
C VAL A 79 -23.07 10.88 -13.97
N ALA A 80 -24.27 10.40 -13.63
CA ALA A 80 -25.51 11.08 -13.96
C ALA A 80 -26.35 11.29 -12.69
N CYS A 81 -27.01 12.44 -12.60
CA CYS A 81 -27.90 12.79 -11.50
C CYS A 81 -29.19 13.42 -12.04
N GLN A 82 -30.33 12.97 -11.52
CA GLN A 82 -31.66 13.45 -11.87
C GLN A 82 -32.61 13.49 -10.65
N ASN A 83 -32.05 13.55 -9.45
CA ASN A 83 -32.81 13.41 -8.20
C ASN A 83 -33.66 14.66 -7.92
N GLU A 84 -33.11 15.83 -8.23
CA GLU A 84 -33.73 17.11 -7.92
C GLU A 84 -34.43 17.72 -9.12
N ARG A 85 -35.38 18.63 -8.85
CA ARG A 85 -36.08 19.40 -9.89
C ARG A 85 -35.23 20.53 -10.46
N SER A 86 -34.13 20.90 -9.80
CA SER A 86 -33.22 21.97 -10.23
C SER A 86 -31.96 21.41 -10.87
N GLN A 87 -31.62 21.95 -12.05
CA GLN A 87 -30.38 21.65 -12.77
C GLN A 87 -29.14 21.90 -11.90
N LEU A 88 -29.08 23.03 -11.19
CA LEU A 88 -27.92 23.39 -10.37
C LEU A 88 -27.70 22.38 -9.23
N GLN A 89 -28.77 21.96 -8.56
CA GLN A 89 -28.68 20.98 -7.48
C GLN A 89 -28.22 19.61 -8.00
N ASN A 90 -28.73 19.18 -9.16
CA ASN A 90 -28.25 17.97 -9.82
C ASN A 90 -26.77 18.09 -10.23
N LYS A 91 -26.29 19.29 -10.62
CA LYS A 91 -24.87 19.52 -10.96
C LYS A 91 -23.99 19.34 -9.72
N MET A 92 -24.38 19.94 -8.60
CA MET A 92 -23.63 19.85 -7.34
C MET A 92 -23.57 18.40 -6.84
N GLN A 93 -24.70 17.69 -6.81
CA GLN A 93 -24.72 16.27 -6.42
C GLN A 93 -23.89 15.41 -7.38
N ALA A 94 -23.99 15.63 -8.69
CA ALA A 94 -23.18 14.90 -9.66
C ALA A 94 -21.68 15.15 -9.47
N MET A 95 -21.26 16.39 -9.14
CA MET A 95 -19.86 16.72 -8.86
C MET A 95 -19.35 16.05 -7.58
N GLU A 96 -20.16 16.01 -6.52
CA GLU A 96 -19.82 15.32 -5.28
C GLU A 96 -19.62 13.81 -5.49
N ILE A 97 -20.54 13.18 -6.23
CA ILE A 97 -20.44 11.76 -6.60
C ILE A 97 -19.21 11.54 -7.50
N LEU A 98 -18.95 12.43 -8.45
CA LEU A 98 -17.76 12.34 -9.31
C LEU A 98 -16.47 12.42 -8.50
N LYS A 99 -16.39 13.34 -7.53
CA LYS A 99 -15.26 13.47 -6.60
C LYS A 99 -15.05 12.21 -5.79
N SER A 100 -16.11 11.65 -5.21
CA SER A 100 -16.04 10.39 -4.46
C SER A 100 -15.54 9.23 -5.33
N LYS A 101 -16.03 9.09 -6.58
CA LYS A 101 -15.56 8.05 -7.50
C LYS A 101 -14.11 8.20 -7.93
N LEU A 102 -13.66 9.44 -8.17
CA LEU A 102 -12.26 9.72 -8.47
C LEU A 102 -11.35 9.39 -7.27
N TRP A 103 -11.83 9.69 -6.07
CA TRP A 103 -11.12 9.38 -4.83
C TRP A 103 -10.98 7.88 -4.61
N ASP A 104 -12.06 7.13 -4.80
CA ASP A 104 -12.01 5.66 -4.75
C ASP A 104 -11.05 5.07 -5.79
N LEU A 105 -11.00 5.64 -7.00
CA LEU A 105 -10.09 5.18 -8.05
C LEU A 105 -8.62 5.39 -7.67
N GLU A 106 -8.29 6.56 -7.15
CA GLU A 106 -6.92 6.88 -6.76
C GLU A 106 -6.51 6.09 -5.51
N LEU A 107 -7.42 5.95 -4.54
CA LEU A 107 -7.21 5.11 -3.37
C LEU A 107 -6.92 3.66 -3.76
N ARG A 108 -7.68 3.10 -4.71
CA ARG A 108 -7.45 1.74 -5.20
C ARG A 108 -6.07 1.60 -5.85
N LYS A 109 -5.68 2.53 -6.71
CA LYS A 109 -4.33 2.52 -7.32
C LYS A 109 -3.24 2.55 -6.26
N GLN A 110 -3.34 3.47 -5.29
CA GLN A 110 -2.38 3.58 -4.20
C GLN A 110 -2.31 2.28 -3.37
N GLN A 111 -3.46 1.69 -3.04
CA GLN A 111 -3.52 0.41 -2.33
C GLN A 111 -2.92 -0.74 -3.13
N GLU A 112 -3.14 -0.78 -4.44
CA GLU A 112 -2.55 -1.77 -5.34
C GLU A 112 -1.03 -1.64 -5.39
N GLU A 113 -0.50 -0.41 -5.52
CA GLU A 113 0.93 -0.13 -5.47
C GLU A 113 1.54 -0.53 -4.13
N ILE A 114 0.91 -0.16 -3.02
CA ILE A 114 1.33 -0.52 -1.66
C ILE A 114 1.32 -2.05 -1.49
N SER A 115 0.27 -2.72 -1.94
CA SER A 115 0.12 -4.18 -1.86
C SER A 115 1.21 -4.87 -2.68
N LYS A 116 1.48 -4.38 -3.89
CA LYS A 116 2.55 -4.89 -4.76
C LYS A 116 3.93 -4.69 -4.15
N ALA A 117 4.20 -3.49 -3.62
CA ALA A 117 5.46 -3.18 -2.94
C ALA A 117 5.64 -4.05 -1.69
N ARG A 118 4.60 -4.23 -0.89
CA ARG A 118 4.60 -5.12 0.27
C ARG A 118 4.89 -6.56 -0.14
N LYS A 119 4.14 -7.11 -1.11
CA LYS A 119 4.35 -8.47 -1.61
C LYS A 119 5.77 -8.69 -2.11
N SER A 120 6.35 -7.72 -2.81
CA SER A 120 7.75 -7.78 -3.26
C SER A 120 8.76 -7.83 -2.11
N GLN A 121 8.45 -7.25 -0.95
CA GLN A 121 9.35 -7.25 0.21
C GLN A 121 9.26 -8.54 1.03
N VAL A 122 8.05 -9.08 1.23
CA VAL A 122 7.82 -10.20 2.14
C VAL A 122 7.73 -11.56 1.45
N GLY A 123 7.52 -11.59 0.13
CA GLY A 123 7.37 -12.82 -0.63
C GLY A 123 6.17 -13.65 -0.16
N SER A 124 6.38 -14.96 -0.05
CA SER A 124 5.41 -15.94 0.44
C SER A 124 5.42 -16.11 1.96
N GLY A 125 6.47 -15.61 2.63
CA GLY A 125 6.65 -15.76 4.08
C GLY A 125 7.22 -17.13 4.48
N GLU A 126 7.69 -17.91 3.52
CA GLU A 126 8.24 -19.25 3.76
C GLU A 126 9.62 -19.24 4.42
N ARG A 127 9.98 -20.38 5.02
CA ARG A 127 11.27 -20.58 5.70
C ARG A 127 12.48 -20.49 4.76
N SER A 128 12.28 -20.74 3.47
CA SER A 128 13.28 -20.66 2.40
C SER A 128 13.73 -19.21 2.18
N GLU A 129 12.79 -18.27 2.18
CA GLU A 129 12.96 -16.84 1.89
C GLU A 129 13.51 -16.01 3.08
N LYS A 130 13.99 -16.67 4.13
CA LYS A 130 14.52 -16.01 5.32
C LYS A 130 15.69 -15.08 4.98
N ILE A 131 15.58 -13.83 5.37
CA ILE A 131 16.71 -12.89 5.38
C ILE A 131 17.51 -13.01 6.68
N ARG A 132 16.85 -13.40 7.79
CA ARG A 132 17.49 -13.53 9.11
C ARG A 132 17.04 -14.76 9.86
N THR A 133 17.94 -15.29 10.69
CA THR A 133 17.62 -16.35 11.67
C THR A 133 18.02 -15.90 13.06
N TYR A 134 17.05 -15.91 13.98
CA TYR A 134 17.20 -15.71 15.41
C TYR A 134 17.24 -17.09 16.07
N ASN A 135 18.39 -17.47 16.61
CA ASN A 135 18.61 -18.75 17.27
C ASN A 135 18.75 -18.51 18.77
N TYR A 136 17.68 -18.78 19.52
CA TYR A 136 17.67 -18.63 20.97
C TYR A 136 18.58 -19.62 21.71
N PRO A 137 18.61 -20.93 21.36
CA PRO A 137 19.53 -21.87 21.99
C PRO A 137 21.00 -21.47 21.95
N GLN A 138 21.44 -20.83 20.86
CA GLN A 138 22.82 -20.36 20.67
C GLN A 138 23.02 -18.88 20.97
N GLY A 139 21.96 -18.15 21.37
CA GLY A 139 22.02 -16.71 21.62
C GLY A 139 22.47 -15.88 20.42
N ARG A 140 22.21 -16.33 19.18
CA ARG A 140 22.83 -15.78 17.96
C ARG A 140 21.80 -15.34 16.93
N ILE A 141 22.12 -14.28 16.21
CA ILE A 141 21.37 -13.79 15.04
C ILE A 141 22.27 -13.87 13.82
N THR A 142 21.76 -14.41 12.73
CA THR A 142 22.47 -14.46 11.44
C THR A 142 21.64 -13.78 10.37
N ASP A 143 22.23 -12.81 9.66
CA ASP A 143 21.68 -12.24 8.43
C ASP A 143 22.26 -12.96 7.22
N HIS A 144 21.41 -13.63 6.45
CA HIS A 144 21.79 -14.48 5.32
C HIS A 144 22.12 -13.68 4.06
N ARG A 145 21.81 -12.38 4.02
CA ARG A 145 22.14 -11.53 2.86
C ARG A 145 23.62 -11.24 2.76
N ILE A 146 24.29 -11.15 3.92
CA ILE A 146 25.74 -10.90 4.05
C ILE A 146 26.46 -12.00 4.83
N ASN A 147 25.73 -13.02 5.29
CA ASN A 147 26.23 -14.11 6.14
C ASN A 147 26.93 -13.65 7.44
N VAL A 148 26.56 -12.48 7.96
CA VAL A 148 27.08 -11.96 9.23
C VAL A 148 26.29 -12.56 10.38
N SER A 149 27.01 -12.98 11.43
CA SER A 149 26.41 -13.53 12.65
C SER A 149 26.86 -12.74 13.89
N ILE A 150 25.91 -12.41 14.76
CA ILE A 150 26.12 -11.68 16.01
C ILE A 150 25.64 -12.56 17.16
N HIS A 151 26.44 -12.67 18.24
CA HIS A 151 26.18 -13.56 19.38
C HIS A 151 25.56 -12.84 20.60
N SER A 152 24.96 -11.67 20.38
CA SER A 152 24.29 -10.86 21.40
C SER A 152 22.79 -10.73 21.10
N LEU A 153 22.10 -11.88 21.03
CA LEU A 153 20.65 -11.92 20.75
C LEU A 153 19.84 -11.07 21.73
N SER A 154 20.15 -11.11 23.03
CA SER A 154 19.39 -10.37 24.04
C SER A 154 19.49 -8.85 23.82
N GLU A 155 20.70 -8.32 23.69
CA GLU A 155 20.96 -6.90 23.42
C GLU A 155 20.29 -6.42 22.13
N PHE A 156 20.34 -7.25 21.09
CA PHE A 156 19.68 -6.93 19.82
C PHE A 156 18.15 -6.85 19.99
N MET A 157 17.56 -7.75 20.77
CA MET A 157 16.12 -7.73 21.07
C MET A 157 15.72 -6.55 21.95
N ASP A 158 16.65 -6.02 22.75
CA ASP A 158 16.47 -4.81 23.57
C ASP A 158 16.67 -3.49 22.80
N GLY A 159 17.00 -3.57 21.50
CA GLY A 159 17.06 -2.43 20.59
C GLY A 159 18.45 -2.05 20.10
N LEU A 160 19.52 -2.75 20.51
CA LEU A 160 20.88 -2.52 20.02
C LEU A 160 21.09 -3.21 18.66
N ILE A 161 20.44 -2.67 17.63
CA ILE A 161 20.39 -3.25 16.27
C ILE A 161 21.49 -2.74 15.33
N ASP A 162 22.15 -1.64 15.68
CA ASP A 162 23.12 -0.93 14.82
C ASP A 162 24.29 -1.83 14.39
N ASN A 163 24.71 -2.74 15.28
CA ASN A 163 25.76 -3.72 15.03
C ASN A 163 25.49 -4.61 13.79
N LEU A 164 24.22 -4.80 13.42
CA LEU A 164 23.82 -5.54 12.21
C LEU A 164 23.51 -4.60 11.03
N ILE A 165 22.97 -3.42 11.32
CA ILE A 165 22.53 -2.47 10.28
C ILE A 165 23.74 -1.84 9.58
N GLU A 166 24.78 -1.45 10.31
CA GLU A 166 25.96 -0.82 9.71
C GLU A 166 26.64 -1.69 8.64
N PRO A 167 26.94 -2.99 8.88
CA PRO A 167 27.46 -3.88 7.85
C PRO A 167 26.55 -3.99 6.62
N LEU A 168 25.22 -4.03 6.84
CA LEU A 168 24.24 -4.10 5.74
C LEU A 168 24.24 -2.83 4.89
N MET A 169 24.34 -1.66 5.53
CA MET A 169 24.43 -0.37 4.83
C MET A 169 25.70 -0.27 3.99
N LYS A 170 26.86 -0.65 4.57
CA LYS A 170 28.14 -0.65 3.86
C LYS A 170 28.11 -1.58 2.65
N ASN A 171 27.51 -2.76 2.78
CA ASN A 171 27.36 -3.69 1.65
C ASN A 171 26.44 -3.13 0.55
N GLU A 172 25.30 -2.51 0.89
CA GLU A 172 24.43 -1.88 -0.12
C GLU A 172 25.16 -0.74 -0.86
N GLN A 173 25.93 0.07 -0.15
CA GLN A 173 26.73 1.15 -0.76
C GLN A 173 27.79 0.60 -1.71
N ALA A 174 28.53 -0.42 -1.29
CA ALA A 174 29.54 -1.07 -2.12
C ALA A 174 28.93 -1.67 -3.40
N GLN A 175 27.79 -2.36 -3.29
CA GLN A 175 27.07 -2.91 -4.45
C GLN A 175 26.59 -1.81 -5.41
N LYS A 176 26.12 -0.67 -4.89
CA LYS A 176 25.73 0.48 -5.72
C LYS A 176 26.91 1.04 -6.50
N MET A 177 28.05 1.27 -5.85
CA MET A 177 29.25 1.78 -6.52
C MET A 177 29.74 0.82 -7.61
N LEU A 178 29.74 -0.49 -7.36
CA LEU A 178 30.10 -1.50 -8.36
C LEU A 178 29.17 -1.45 -9.59
N SER A 179 27.86 -1.35 -9.37
CA SER A 179 26.88 -1.28 -10.45
C SER A 179 26.96 0.00 -11.28
N GLN A 180 27.44 1.09 -10.69
CA GLN A 180 27.66 2.37 -11.37
C GLN A 180 28.92 2.35 -12.24
N ASN A 181 29.98 1.66 -11.82
CA ASN A 181 31.20 1.52 -12.60
C ASN A 181 31.09 0.53 -13.78
N THR A 182 30.01 -0.26 -13.82
CA THR A 182 29.77 -1.26 -14.89
C THR A 182 28.83 -0.73 -15.98
N LYS A 183 28.33 0.50 -15.85
CA LYS A 183 27.58 1.22 -16.88
C LYS A 183 28.45 2.29 -17.52
#